data_AF-A0A7W1QJ45-F1
#
_entry.id   AF-A0A7W1QJ45-F1
#
_cell.length_a   1.000
_cell.length_b   1.000
_cell.length_c   1.000
_cell.angle_alpha   90.00
_cell.angle_beta   90.00
_cell.angle_gamma   90.00
#
_symmetry.space_group_name_H-M   'P 1'
#
loop_
_entity.id
_entity.type
_entity.pdbx_description
1 polymer ?
#
loop_
_entity_poly.entity_id
_entity_poly.type
_entity_poly.pdbx_seq_one_letter_code
_entity_poly.pdbx_strand_id
1 'polypeptide(L)'
;MVLKAKKDGKIDQRDILVAIPDIPDNADVLDALYTELADLNVEVTGGAEPNGKPFTTEWVEEDEEEEVKLNEQVYLDDIADDSVRLYLREIGKIPLLTSAEELALAHRVVAGEKNAKDKMAEANMRLVVSIAKRYVGRGLDLLDLIQEGNTGLLRAVEKFDPDKGFKFSTYATWWIRQAITRAIADQARTIRIPVHMVETINKLLRTQRRLTQELNREPSNDEIAKEMEIEVEKVEHIMKIKQDISSLDASVRDDEEDSVLADFIEDEDTISPEESATGSLLKEHVKEMLSSLTEREQKILKLRFGLEDGKSHTLEEVGQEFSVTRERIRQIEAKALAKLRKHKDSKKLHDYIK
;
A
#
# COMPACT_ATOMS: atom_id res chain seq x y z
N MET A 1 17.85 45.70 -16.55
CA MET A 1 16.56 45.39 -17.23
C MET A 1 15.72 46.62 -17.49
N VAL A 2 15.42 47.42 -16.45
CA VAL A 2 14.55 48.61 -16.53
C VAL A 2 14.93 49.60 -17.65
N LEU A 3 16.23 49.81 -17.92
CA LEU A 3 16.68 50.69 -19.02
C LEU A 3 16.48 50.12 -20.44
N LYS A 4 16.43 48.78 -20.60
CA LYS A 4 16.04 48.12 -21.87
C LYS A 4 14.52 48.11 -22.03
N ALA A 5 13.79 47.82 -20.94
CA ALA A 5 12.33 47.90 -20.86
C ALA A 5 11.78 49.25 -21.31
N LYS A 6 12.43 50.34 -20.87
CA LYS A 6 12.05 51.72 -21.15
C LYS A 6 12.20 52.11 -22.63
N LYS A 7 13.01 51.39 -23.41
CA LYS A 7 13.19 51.63 -24.84
C LYS A 7 12.20 50.85 -25.71
N ASP A 8 11.89 49.61 -25.32
CA ASP A 8 11.09 48.70 -26.14
C ASP A 8 9.62 48.60 -25.70
N GLY A 9 9.26 49.16 -24.53
CA GLY A 9 7.89 49.25 -24.03
C GLY A 9 7.25 47.91 -23.64
N LYS A 10 8.00 46.80 -23.74
CA LYS A 10 7.58 45.43 -23.42
C LYS A 10 8.72 44.64 -22.78
N ILE A 11 8.41 43.80 -21.80
CA ILE A 11 9.35 42.84 -21.21
C ILE A 11 8.71 41.45 -21.14
N ASP A 12 9.48 40.41 -21.47
CA ASP A 12 9.07 39.02 -21.35
C ASP A 12 9.32 38.51 -19.91
N GLN A 13 8.35 37.80 -19.34
CA GLN A 13 8.40 37.31 -17.96
C GLN A 13 9.56 36.32 -17.74
N ARG A 14 9.97 35.61 -18.79
CA ARG A 14 11.12 34.68 -18.78
C ARG A 14 12.44 35.39 -18.50
N ASP A 15 12.62 36.59 -19.06
CA ASP A 15 13.83 37.37 -18.79
C ASP A 15 13.86 37.79 -17.32
N ILE A 16 12.71 38.18 -16.74
CA ILE A 16 12.60 38.56 -15.31
C ILE A 16 13.00 37.36 -14.42
N LEU A 17 12.47 36.18 -14.71
CA LEU A 17 12.72 34.94 -13.96
C LEU A 17 14.16 34.43 -14.07
N VAL A 18 14.84 34.69 -15.19
CA VAL A 18 16.28 34.36 -15.35
C VAL A 18 17.15 35.30 -14.52
N ALA A 19 16.78 36.58 -14.41
CA ALA A 19 17.54 37.55 -13.63
C ALA A 19 17.27 37.45 -12.12
N ILE A 20 16.03 37.13 -11.74
CA ILE A 20 15.60 36.94 -10.35
C ILE A 20 14.79 35.64 -10.30
N PRO A 21 15.40 34.52 -9.86
CA PRO A 21 14.70 33.26 -9.68
C PRO A 21 13.61 33.38 -8.60
N ASP A 22 12.47 32.74 -8.84
CA ASP A 22 11.32 32.72 -7.94
C ASP A 22 11.59 31.79 -6.75
N ILE A 23 12.28 32.34 -5.75
CA ILE A 23 12.67 31.70 -4.48
C ILE A 23 12.06 32.56 -3.36
N PRO A 24 11.57 31.97 -2.24
CA PRO A 24 10.92 32.70 -1.15
C PRO A 24 11.68 33.94 -0.64
N ASP A 25 13.01 33.93 -0.70
CA ASP A 25 13.88 35.02 -0.23
C ASP A 25 13.89 36.26 -1.15
N ASN A 26 13.43 36.13 -2.41
CA ASN A 26 13.44 37.21 -3.40
C ASN A 26 12.06 37.81 -3.70
N ALA A 27 11.01 37.38 -2.99
CA ALA A 27 9.62 37.81 -3.22
C ALA A 27 9.46 39.33 -3.08
N ASP A 28 10.04 39.94 -2.04
CA ASP A 28 9.94 41.38 -1.79
C ASP A 28 10.60 42.22 -2.90
N VAL A 29 11.67 41.70 -3.52
CA VAL A 29 12.40 42.38 -4.61
C VAL A 29 11.64 42.26 -5.92
N LEU A 30 10.97 41.12 -6.14
CA LEU A 30 10.13 40.88 -7.32
C LEU A 30 8.89 41.79 -7.29
N ASP A 31 8.25 41.92 -6.13
CA ASP A 31 7.08 42.80 -5.92
C ASP A 31 7.44 44.28 -6.12
N ALA A 32 8.60 44.71 -5.62
CA ALA A 32 9.09 46.07 -5.87
C ALA A 32 9.33 46.33 -7.36
N LEU A 33 9.91 45.35 -8.09
CA LEU A 33 10.17 45.45 -9.52
C LEU A 33 8.86 45.51 -10.34
N TYR A 34 7.86 44.70 -9.99
CA TYR A 34 6.55 44.73 -10.64
C TYR A 34 5.82 46.06 -10.39
N THR A 35 5.97 46.63 -9.19
CA THR A 35 5.42 47.95 -8.85
C THR A 35 6.08 49.06 -9.68
N GLU A 36 7.42 49.04 -9.81
CA GLU A 36 8.14 50.01 -10.64
C GLU A 36 7.82 49.87 -12.15
N LEU A 37 7.59 48.65 -12.64
CA LEU A 37 7.21 48.40 -14.03
C LEU A 37 5.76 48.84 -14.32
N ALA A 38 4.87 48.73 -13.33
CA ALA A 38 3.50 49.24 -13.42
C ALA A 38 3.46 50.78 -13.44
N ASP A 39 4.25 51.45 -12.59
CA ASP A 39 4.37 52.91 -12.57
C ASP A 39 4.94 53.47 -13.89
N LEU A 40 5.75 52.68 -14.59
CA LEU A 40 6.35 53.03 -15.89
C LEU A 40 5.51 52.58 -17.10
N ASN A 41 4.33 52.00 -16.88
CA ASN A 41 3.35 51.59 -17.89
C ASN A 41 3.92 50.64 -18.98
N VAL A 42 4.75 49.68 -18.56
CA VAL A 42 5.39 48.67 -19.44
C VAL A 42 4.56 47.38 -19.44
N GLU A 43 4.15 46.89 -20.61
CA GLU A 43 3.40 45.63 -20.73
C GLU A 43 4.32 44.40 -20.53
N VAL A 44 4.00 43.58 -19.53
CA VAL A 44 4.64 42.27 -19.32
C VAL A 44 3.87 41.21 -20.11
N THR A 45 4.48 40.66 -21.14
CA THR A 45 3.87 39.60 -21.95
C THR A 45 4.15 38.25 -21.32
N GLY A 46 3.11 37.51 -20.92
CA GLY A 46 3.22 36.17 -20.36
C GLY A 46 3.53 35.12 -21.44
N GLY A 47 4.81 34.79 -21.61
CA GLY A 47 5.23 33.64 -22.41
C GLY A 47 5.05 32.34 -21.63
N ALA A 48 4.10 31.52 -22.07
CA ALA A 48 3.82 30.12 -21.68
C ALA A 48 4.70 29.55 -20.55
N GLU A 49 4.07 29.26 -19.42
CA GLU A 49 4.68 28.65 -18.24
C GLU A 49 5.52 27.41 -18.62
N PRO A 50 6.77 27.32 -18.13
CA PRO A 50 7.51 26.07 -18.20
C PRO A 50 6.84 25.08 -17.24
N ASN A 51 6.53 23.89 -17.75
CA ASN A 51 6.10 22.71 -16.99
C ASN A 51 6.94 22.53 -15.71
N GLY A 52 6.49 23.12 -14.59
CA GLY A 52 6.82 22.63 -13.27
C GLY A 52 6.15 21.28 -13.17
N LYS A 53 6.94 20.19 -13.14
CA LYS A 53 6.43 18.81 -13.16
C LYS A 53 5.22 18.68 -12.22
N PRO A 54 4.00 18.60 -12.75
CA PRO A 54 2.88 18.18 -11.95
C PRO A 54 3.20 16.77 -11.49
N PHE A 55 2.74 16.41 -10.30
CA PHE A 55 2.66 15.01 -9.89
C PHE A 55 2.12 14.19 -11.07
N THR A 56 2.95 13.31 -11.61
CA THR A 56 2.87 12.85 -12.99
C THR A 56 1.53 12.16 -13.28
N THR A 57 0.76 12.75 -14.19
CA THR A 57 -0.37 12.14 -14.93
C THR A 57 0.09 11.02 -15.88
N GLU A 58 1.35 10.57 -15.80
CA GLU A 58 1.91 9.48 -16.60
C GLU A 58 1.09 8.18 -16.51
N TRP A 59 0.21 8.04 -15.52
CA TRP A 59 -0.76 6.95 -15.41
C TRP A 59 -1.72 6.79 -16.59
N VAL A 60 -1.83 7.77 -17.50
CA VAL A 60 -2.91 7.75 -18.52
C VAL A 60 -2.43 7.95 -19.95
N GLU A 61 -1.30 8.62 -20.22
CA GLU A 61 -0.95 8.96 -21.61
C GLU A 61 -0.65 7.74 -22.51
N GLU A 62 -0.24 6.58 -21.96
CA GLU A 62 -0.08 5.34 -22.74
C GLU A 62 -1.25 4.35 -22.59
N ASP A 63 -2.08 4.47 -21.55
CA ASP A 63 -3.32 3.66 -21.41
C ASP A 63 -4.46 4.22 -22.30
N GLU A 64 -4.27 5.37 -22.95
CA GLU A 64 -5.19 5.91 -23.97
C GLU A 64 -5.12 5.16 -25.31
N GLU A 65 -4.04 4.43 -25.61
CA GLU A 65 -3.88 3.72 -26.90
C GLU A 65 -4.39 2.27 -26.90
N GLU A 66 -4.49 1.63 -25.73
CA GLU A 66 -5.24 0.37 -25.61
C GLU A 66 -6.64 0.66 -25.08
N GLU A 67 -7.54 1.02 -26.01
CA GLU A 67 -8.89 0.46 -25.94
C GLU A 67 -8.71 -1.05 -25.74
N VAL A 68 -8.85 -1.53 -24.51
CA VAL A 68 -9.32 -2.89 -24.30
C VAL A 68 -10.60 -2.92 -25.13
N LYS A 69 -10.57 -3.59 -26.28
CA LYS A 69 -11.76 -3.91 -27.06
C LYS A 69 -12.58 -4.87 -26.22
N LEU A 70 -13.18 -4.32 -25.17
CA LEU A 70 -14.33 -4.89 -24.51
C LEU A 70 -15.35 -4.96 -25.63
N ASN A 71 -15.60 -6.16 -26.13
CA ASN A 71 -16.76 -6.39 -26.97
C ASN A 71 -17.96 -5.82 -26.21
N GLU A 72 -18.45 -4.67 -26.68
CA GLU A 72 -19.44 -3.82 -26.01
C GLU A 72 -20.76 -4.58 -25.77
N GLN A 73 -20.94 -5.70 -26.47
CA GLN A 73 -22.12 -6.54 -26.49
C GLN A 73 -22.02 -7.79 -25.60
N VAL A 74 -20.83 -8.23 -25.16
CA VAL A 74 -20.69 -9.56 -24.52
C VAL A 74 -20.70 -9.50 -22.98
N TYR A 75 -20.27 -8.40 -22.36
CA TYR A 75 -20.12 -8.36 -20.89
C TYR A 75 -21.28 -7.70 -20.13
N LEU A 76 -22.25 -7.10 -20.82
CA LEU A 76 -23.45 -6.52 -20.17
C LEU A 76 -24.59 -7.54 -19.98
N ASP A 77 -24.58 -8.64 -20.73
CA ASP A 77 -25.61 -9.68 -20.64
C ASP A 77 -25.21 -10.85 -19.72
N ASP A 78 -23.92 -11.19 -19.62
CA ASP A 78 -23.44 -12.33 -18.81
C ASP A 78 -23.24 -12.00 -17.32
N ILE A 79 -23.36 -10.73 -16.91
CA ILE A 79 -23.41 -10.36 -15.49
C ILE A 79 -24.87 -10.38 -15.05
N ALA A 80 -25.34 -11.56 -14.65
CA ALA A 80 -26.60 -11.78 -13.96
C ALA A 80 -26.57 -11.20 -12.53
N ASP A 81 -26.22 -9.92 -12.38
CA ASP A 81 -26.32 -9.23 -11.12
C ASP A 81 -27.49 -8.24 -11.17
N ASP A 82 -28.62 -8.68 -10.61
CA ASP A 82 -29.84 -7.89 -10.46
C ASP A 82 -29.55 -6.55 -9.75
N SER A 83 -28.51 -6.49 -8.92
CA SER A 83 -28.11 -5.29 -8.16
C SER A 83 -27.52 -4.19 -9.05
N VAL A 84 -26.62 -4.52 -9.99
CA VAL A 84 -26.06 -3.58 -10.97
C VAL A 84 -27.15 -3.05 -11.88
N ARG A 85 -28.01 -3.94 -12.38
CA ARG A 85 -29.14 -3.56 -13.26
C ARG A 85 -30.14 -2.66 -12.54
N LEU A 86 -30.46 -2.96 -11.28
CA LEU A 86 -31.31 -2.12 -10.44
C LEU A 86 -30.72 -0.72 -10.27
N TYR A 87 -29.43 -0.64 -9.94
CA TYR A 87 -28.72 0.63 -9.77
C TYR A 87 -28.71 1.48 -11.05
N LEU A 88 -28.36 0.88 -12.20
CA LEU A 88 -28.35 1.57 -13.50
C LEU A 88 -29.74 2.10 -13.89
N ARG A 89 -30.81 1.34 -13.56
CA ARG A 89 -32.19 1.79 -13.76
C ARG A 89 -32.56 2.95 -12.84
N GLU A 90 -32.09 2.96 -11.59
CA GLU A 90 -32.33 4.04 -10.62
C GLU A 90 -31.74 5.36 -11.13
N ILE A 91 -30.45 5.37 -11.47
CA ILE A 91 -29.75 6.56 -11.95
C ILE A 91 -30.23 7.01 -13.33
N GLY A 92 -30.77 6.09 -14.13
CA GLY A 92 -31.33 6.37 -15.45
C GLY A 92 -32.64 7.18 -15.39
N LYS A 93 -33.36 7.15 -14.27
CA LYS A 93 -34.58 7.97 -14.06
C LYS A 93 -34.27 9.46 -13.88
N ILE A 94 -33.04 9.79 -13.49
CA ILE A 94 -32.63 11.16 -13.17
C ILE A 94 -32.27 11.87 -14.49
N PRO A 95 -32.92 13.00 -14.81
CA PRO A 95 -32.63 13.73 -16.04
C PRO A 95 -31.24 14.38 -15.98
N LEU A 96 -30.62 14.49 -17.15
CA LEU A 96 -29.36 15.21 -17.30
C LEU A 96 -29.59 16.71 -17.09
N LEU A 97 -28.66 17.37 -16.39
CA LEU A 97 -28.69 18.82 -16.21
C LEU A 97 -28.22 19.52 -17.47
N THR A 98 -28.83 20.66 -17.77
CA THR A 98 -28.30 21.62 -18.74
C THR A 98 -27.16 22.43 -18.13
N SER A 99 -26.30 23.02 -18.96
CA SER A 99 -25.17 23.84 -18.48
C SER A 99 -25.61 25.02 -17.61
N ALA A 100 -26.79 25.60 -17.87
CA ALA A 100 -27.33 26.70 -17.06
C ALA A 100 -27.82 26.22 -15.69
N GLU A 101 -28.47 25.05 -15.63
CA GLU A 101 -28.93 24.44 -14.38
C GLU A 101 -27.77 23.97 -13.52
N GLU A 102 -26.72 23.43 -14.14
CA GLU A 102 -25.49 23.03 -13.46
C GLU A 102 -24.82 24.23 -12.77
N LEU A 103 -24.71 25.36 -13.46
CA LEU A 103 -24.13 26.59 -12.90
C LEU A 103 -25.00 27.15 -11.77
N ALA A 104 -26.32 27.14 -11.94
CA ALA A 104 -27.27 27.58 -10.90
C ALA A 104 -27.27 26.66 -9.66
N LEU A 105 -27.07 25.35 -9.84
CA LEU A 105 -26.87 24.41 -8.73
C LEU A 105 -25.53 24.65 -8.05
N ALA A 106 -24.47 24.84 -8.82
CA ALA A 106 -23.12 25.02 -8.30
C ALA A 106 -23.00 26.28 -7.43
N HIS A 107 -23.60 27.41 -7.82
CA HIS A 107 -23.66 28.60 -6.96
C HIS A 107 -24.40 28.35 -5.63
N ARG A 108 -25.47 27.55 -5.66
CA ARG A 108 -26.20 27.17 -4.43
C ARG A 108 -25.41 26.19 -3.55
N VAL A 109 -24.61 25.32 -4.16
CA VAL A 109 -23.66 24.47 -3.42
C VAL A 109 -22.62 25.31 -2.71
N VAL A 110 -22.05 26.33 -3.36
CA VAL A 110 -21.11 27.28 -2.74
C VAL A 110 -21.77 28.05 -1.59
N ALA A 111 -23.06 28.37 -1.70
CA ALA A 111 -23.86 28.97 -0.63
C ALA A 111 -24.16 28.01 0.55
N GLY A 112 -23.74 26.74 0.47
CA GLY A 112 -23.91 25.75 1.53
C GLY A 112 -25.24 24.99 1.49
N GLU A 113 -26.01 25.06 0.42
CA GLU A 113 -27.28 24.33 0.30
C GLU A 113 -27.06 22.82 0.09
N LYS A 114 -27.35 22.02 1.12
CA LYS A 114 -27.23 20.56 1.03
C LYS A 114 -28.10 19.95 -0.08
N ASN A 115 -29.33 20.43 -0.26
CA ASN A 115 -30.24 19.92 -1.30
C ASN A 115 -29.69 20.17 -2.72
N ALA A 116 -28.95 21.26 -2.93
CA ALA A 116 -28.33 21.54 -4.22
C ALA A 116 -27.16 20.59 -4.49
N LYS A 117 -26.38 20.27 -3.45
CA LYS A 117 -25.27 19.32 -3.50
C LYS A 117 -25.75 17.91 -3.87
N ASP A 118 -26.77 17.43 -3.18
CA ASP A 118 -27.31 16.08 -3.42
C ASP A 118 -27.86 15.97 -4.85
N LYS A 119 -28.63 16.97 -5.31
CA LYS A 119 -29.13 17.04 -6.70
C LYS A 119 -28.02 17.10 -7.75
N MET A 120 -26.96 17.86 -7.48
CA MET A 120 -25.82 17.98 -8.40
C MET A 120 -25.04 16.67 -8.48
N ALA A 121 -24.87 15.95 -7.37
CA ALA A 121 -24.24 14.63 -7.34
C ALA A 121 -25.10 13.59 -8.06
N GLU A 122 -26.40 13.51 -7.76
CA GLU A 122 -27.38 12.61 -8.36
C GLU A 122 -27.41 12.69 -9.90
N ALA A 123 -27.46 13.91 -10.44
CA ALA A 123 -27.48 14.13 -11.90
C ALA A 123 -26.19 13.65 -12.60
N ASN A 124 -25.07 13.59 -11.86
CA ASN A 124 -23.76 13.24 -12.39
C ASN A 124 -23.34 11.79 -12.07
N MET A 125 -24.19 10.97 -11.44
CA MET A 125 -23.87 9.55 -11.16
C MET A 125 -23.57 8.75 -12.43
N ARG A 126 -24.19 9.11 -13.57
CA ARG A 126 -23.92 8.47 -14.86
C ARG A 126 -22.49 8.67 -15.35
N LEU A 127 -21.89 9.82 -15.04
CA LEU A 127 -20.49 10.12 -15.36
C LEU A 127 -19.57 9.14 -14.62
N VAL A 128 -19.84 8.89 -13.34
CA VAL A 128 -19.07 7.93 -12.52
C VAL A 128 -19.07 6.55 -13.15
N VAL A 129 -20.25 6.05 -13.54
CA VAL A 129 -20.37 4.74 -14.20
C VAL A 129 -19.54 4.68 -15.48
N SER A 130 -19.59 5.73 -16.31
CA SER A 130 -18.81 5.77 -17.57
C SER A 130 -17.30 5.73 -17.33
N ILE A 131 -16.84 6.32 -16.23
CA ILE A 131 -15.42 6.30 -15.85
C ILE A 131 -15.05 4.94 -15.24
N ALA A 132 -15.86 4.43 -14.32
CA ALA A 132 -15.63 3.18 -13.57
C ALA A 132 -15.59 1.94 -14.46
N LYS A 133 -16.38 1.90 -15.54
CA LYS A 133 -16.36 0.81 -16.52
C LYS A 133 -14.97 0.50 -17.09
N ARG A 134 -14.08 1.50 -17.18
CA ARG A 134 -12.71 1.33 -17.66
C ARG A 134 -11.78 0.65 -16.65
N TYR A 135 -12.22 0.46 -15.41
CA TYR A 135 -11.45 -0.14 -14.31
C TYR A 135 -11.94 -1.52 -13.88
N VAL A 136 -12.91 -2.09 -14.60
CA VAL A 136 -13.40 -3.45 -14.38
C VAL A 136 -12.27 -4.47 -14.63
N GLY A 137 -12.22 -5.52 -13.82
CA GLY A 137 -11.20 -6.57 -13.94
C GLY A 137 -9.86 -6.25 -13.26
N ARG A 138 -9.78 -5.16 -12.48
CA ARG A 138 -8.57 -4.78 -11.71
C ARG A 138 -8.60 -5.22 -10.23
N GLY A 139 -9.41 -6.23 -9.90
CA GLY A 139 -9.48 -6.84 -8.56
C GLY A 139 -10.62 -6.33 -7.66
N LEU A 140 -11.35 -5.29 -8.05
CA LEU A 140 -12.59 -4.84 -7.38
C LEU A 140 -13.80 -5.05 -8.30
N ASP A 141 -14.97 -5.28 -7.70
CA ASP A 141 -16.22 -5.36 -8.44
C ASP A 141 -16.66 -4.00 -8.99
N LEU A 142 -17.46 -4.00 -10.05
CA LEU A 142 -17.98 -2.78 -10.67
C LEU A 142 -18.79 -1.94 -9.68
N LEU A 143 -19.58 -2.54 -8.79
CA LEU A 143 -20.34 -1.77 -7.80
C LEU A 143 -19.42 -1.05 -6.83
N ASP A 144 -18.38 -1.71 -6.36
CA ASP A 144 -17.40 -1.13 -5.44
C ASP A 144 -16.66 0.03 -6.10
N LEU A 145 -16.22 -0.15 -7.36
CA LEU A 145 -15.61 0.92 -8.16
C LEU A 145 -16.55 2.12 -8.33
N ILE A 146 -17.85 1.87 -8.55
CA ILE A 146 -18.86 2.92 -8.65
C ILE A 146 -19.04 3.65 -7.31
N GLN A 147 -19.08 2.94 -6.18
CA GLN A 147 -19.25 3.57 -4.87
C GLN A 147 -18.06 4.44 -4.48
N GLU A 148 -16.84 3.96 -4.73
CA GLU A 148 -15.62 4.74 -4.50
C GLU A 148 -15.55 5.96 -5.45
N GLY A 149 -15.97 5.77 -6.72
CA GLY A 149 -16.14 6.85 -7.67
C GLY A 149 -17.20 7.89 -7.26
N ASN A 150 -18.33 7.47 -6.67
CA ASN A 150 -19.37 8.34 -6.14
C ASN A 150 -18.85 9.16 -4.96
N THR A 151 -17.99 8.58 -4.11
CA THR A 151 -17.30 9.30 -3.03
C THR A 151 -16.35 10.37 -3.59
N GLY A 152 -15.64 10.05 -4.69
CA GLY A 152 -14.85 11.02 -5.45
C GLY A 152 -15.69 12.14 -6.05
N LEU A 153 -16.83 11.82 -6.65
CA LEU A 153 -17.79 12.78 -7.20
C LEU A 153 -18.29 13.73 -6.11
N LEU A 154 -18.65 13.23 -4.93
CA LEU A 154 -19.14 14.06 -3.83
C LEU A 154 -18.10 15.11 -3.41
N ARG A 155 -16.82 14.71 -3.33
CA ARG A 155 -15.70 15.64 -3.07
C ARG A 155 -15.52 16.65 -4.19
N ALA A 156 -15.73 16.24 -5.45
CA ALA A 156 -15.71 17.15 -6.59
C ALA A 156 -16.82 18.21 -6.47
N VAL A 157 -18.04 17.81 -6.11
CA VAL A 157 -19.17 18.75 -5.93
C VAL A 157 -18.87 19.75 -4.81
N GLU A 158 -18.29 19.30 -3.68
CA GLU A 158 -17.94 20.19 -2.56
C GLU A 158 -16.89 21.24 -2.92
N LYS A 159 -15.92 20.88 -3.77
CA LYS A 159 -14.76 21.73 -4.09
C LYS A 159 -14.87 22.39 -5.46
N PHE A 160 -16.00 22.28 -6.14
CA PHE A 160 -16.16 22.86 -7.46
C PHE A 160 -16.36 24.37 -7.34
N ASP A 161 -15.65 25.10 -8.19
CA ASP A 161 -15.71 26.56 -8.27
C ASP A 161 -16.34 26.97 -9.62
N PRO A 162 -17.58 27.51 -9.62
CA PRO A 162 -18.26 27.93 -10.85
C PRO A 162 -17.58 29.10 -11.55
N ASP A 163 -16.85 29.94 -10.83
CA ASP A 163 -16.32 31.21 -11.35
C ASP A 163 -15.11 30.99 -12.27
N LYS A 164 -14.49 29.80 -12.21
CA LYS A 164 -13.35 29.41 -13.06
C LYS A 164 -13.73 29.13 -14.52
N GLY A 165 -15.02 29.03 -14.85
CA GLY A 165 -15.49 28.91 -16.24
C GLY A 165 -15.25 27.56 -16.92
N PHE A 166 -14.84 26.53 -16.18
CA PHE A 166 -14.69 25.17 -16.70
C PHE A 166 -15.96 24.34 -16.46
N LYS A 167 -16.23 23.37 -17.33
CA LYS A 167 -17.32 22.41 -17.13
C LYS A 167 -17.06 21.54 -15.90
N PHE A 168 -18.09 21.30 -15.11
CA PHE A 168 -17.99 20.44 -13.93
C PHE A 168 -17.54 19.02 -14.28
N SER A 169 -18.00 18.46 -15.41
CA SER A 169 -17.61 17.11 -15.86
C SER A 169 -16.10 16.94 -16.01
N THR A 170 -15.39 17.95 -16.52
CA THR A 170 -13.92 17.95 -16.65
C THR A 170 -13.27 17.90 -15.26
N TYR A 171 -13.77 18.69 -14.32
CA TYR A 171 -13.26 18.72 -12.95
C TYR A 171 -13.57 17.42 -12.19
N ALA A 172 -14.81 16.95 -12.28
CA ALA A 172 -15.28 15.74 -11.61
C ALA A 172 -14.52 14.50 -12.09
N THR A 173 -14.16 14.43 -13.39
CA THR A 173 -13.40 13.31 -13.95
C THR A 173 -12.08 13.08 -13.20
N TRP A 174 -11.36 14.15 -12.82
CA TRP A 174 -10.12 14.03 -12.04
C TRP A 174 -10.35 13.41 -10.65
N TRP A 175 -11.35 13.91 -9.92
CA TRP A 175 -11.66 13.41 -8.57
C TRP A 175 -12.20 11.99 -8.57
N ILE A 176 -13.06 11.65 -9.55
CA ILE A 176 -13.61 10.31 -9.71
C ILE A 176 -12.48 9.34 -10.04
N ARG A 177 -11.62 9.68 -11.01
CA ARG A 177 -10.46 8.86 -11.38
C ARG A 177 -9.54 8.63 -10.18
N GLN A 178 -9.18 9.70 -9.48
CA GLN A 178 -8.30 9.62 -8.32
C GLN A 178 -8.87 8.73 -7.21
N ALA A 179 -10.18 8.84 -6.94
CA ALA A 179 -10.84 8.01 -5.94
C ALA A 179 -10.81 6.53 -6.33
N ILE A 180 -11.17 6.22 -7.58
CA ILE A 180 -11.17 4.85 -8.10
C ILE A 180 -9.75 4.25 -8.09
N THR A 181 -8.75 4.94 -8.64
CA THR A 181 -7.36 4.44 -8.67
C THR A 181 -6.82 4.23 -7.27
N ARG A 182 -7.15 5.12 -6.32
CA ARG A 182 -6.77 4.97 -4.92
C ARG A 182 -7.45 3.78 -4.26
N ALA A 183 -8.75 3.59 -4.47
CA ALA A 183 -9.48 2.45 -3.93
C ALA A 183 -8.90 1.11 -4.44
N ILE A 184 -8.59 1.03 -5.74
CA ILE A 184 -7.93 -0.14 -6.32
C ILE A 184 -6.58 -0.40 -5.62
N ALA A 185 -5.75 0.63 -5.45
CA ALA A 185 -4.46 0.47 -4.76
C ALA A 185 -4.62 0.06 -3.29
N ASP A 186 -5.65 0.54 -2.61
CA ASP A 186 -5.85 0.34 -1.18
C ASP A 186 -6.58 -0.97 -0.83
N GLN A 187 -7.47 -1.47 -1.69
CA GLN A 187 -8.42 -2.55 -1.40
C GLN A 187 -8.37 -3.74 -2.39
N ALA A 188 -7.81 -3.60 -3.60
CA ALA A 188 -7.92 -4.66 -4.62
C ALA A 188 -7.10 -5.93 -4.32
N ARG A 189 -6.23 -5.91 -3.31
CA ARG A 189 -5.42 -7.06 -2.92
C ARG A 189 -5.74 -7.50 -1.50
N THR A 190 -5.73 -8.82 -1.28
CA THR A 190 -5.90 -9.45 0.04
C THR A 190 -4.86 -8.95 1.04
N ILE A 191 -3.59 -8.85 0.61
CA ILE A 191 -2.52 -8.23 1.40
C ILE A 191 -2.35 -6.80 0.92
N ARG A 192 -2.64 -5.85 1.81
CA ARG A 192 -2.54 -4.41 1.52
C ARG A 192 -1.11 -4.01 1.21
N ILE A 193 -0.91 -3.37 0.06
CA ILE A 193 0.36 -2.78 -0.35
C ILE A 193 0.25 -1.25 -0.26
N PRO A 194 1.26 -0.54 0.27
CA PRO A 194 1.27 0.93 0.26
C PRO A 194 1.17 1.52 -1.15
N VAL A 195 0.48 2.66 -1.30
CA VAL A 195 0.20 3.28 -2.61
C VAL A 195 1.47 3.47 -3.45
N HIS A 196 2.53 4.08 -2.90
CA HIS A 196 3.80 4.32 -3.61
C HIS A 196 4.44 3.05 -4.19
N MET A 197 4.24 1.89 -3.55
CA MET A 197 4.71 0.61 -4.08
C MET A 197 3.87 0.14 -5.27
N VAL A 198 2.55 0.35 -5.23
CA VAL A 198 1.67 0.11 -6.39
C VAL A 198 2.05 1.02 -7.56
N GLU A 199 2.37 2.29 -7.29
CA GLU A 199 2.85 3.21 -8.34
C GLU A 199 4.14 2.73 -8.98
N THR A 200 5.08 2.26 -8.15
CA THR A 200 6.36 1.73 -8.61
C THR A 200 6.17 0.45 -9.42
N ILE A 201 5.27 -0.46 -9.00
CA ILE A 201 4.92 -1.69 -9.73
C ILE A 201 4.35 -1.34 -11.11
N ASN A 202 3.42 -0.39 -11.18
CA ASN A 202 2.81 -0.01 -12.47
C ASN A 202 3.80 0.73 -13.38
N LYS A 203 4.72 1.52 -12.82
CA LYS A 203 5.82 2.10 -13.59
C LYS A 203 6.73 1.00 -14.16
N LEU A 204 7.08 0.01 -13.34
CA LEU A 204 7.85 -1.15 -13.77
C LEU A 204 7.15 -1.90 -14.91
N LEU A 205 5.84 -2.15 -14.79
CA LEU A 205 5.07 -2.85 -15.83
C LEU A 205 5.03 -2.07 -17.15
N ARG A 206 4.89 -0.75 -17.10
CA ARG A 206 4.94 0.11 -18.29
C ARG A 206 6.31 0.07 -18.94
N THR A 207 7.38 0.24 -18.17
CA THR A 207 8.76 0.13 -18.65
C THR A 207 9.03 -1.26 -19.23
N GLN A 208 8.57 -2.32 -18.58
CA GLN A 208 8.70 -3.69 -19.06
C GLN A 208 8.00 -3.85 -20.42
N ARG A 209 6.76 -3.38 -20.58
CA ARG A 209 6.03 -3.44 -21.87
C ARG A 209 6.74 -2.68 -22.98
N ARG A 210 7.20 -1.45 -22.70
CA ARG A 210 7.96 -0.63 -23.66
C ARG A 210 9.24 -1.34 -24.11
N LEU A 211 10.02 -1.86 -23.17
CA LEU A 211 11.24 -2.61 -23.48
C LEU A 211 10.96 -3.91 -24.24
N THR A 212 9.85 -4.60 -23.94
CA THR A 212 9.44 -5.79 -24.69
C THR A 212 9.14 -5.45 -26.16
N GLN A 213 8.50 -4.30 -26.42
CA GLN A 213 8.23 -3.83 -27.79
C GLN A 213 9.52 -3.44 -28.53
N GLU A 214 10.45 -2.76 -27.86
CA GLU A 214 11.73 -2.34 -28.47
C GLU A 214 12.67 -3.53 -28.74
N LEU A 215 12.78 -4.46 -27.78
CA LEU A 215 13.73 -5.57 -27.83
C LEU A 215 13.16 -6.81 -28.53
N ASN A 216 11.84 -6.88 -28.75
CA ASN A 216 11.13 -8.07 -29.23
C ASN A 216 11.43 -9.35 -28.41
N ARG A 217 11.75 -9.18 -27.13
CA ARG A 217 11.97 -10.25 -26.14
C ARG A 217 11.62 -9.73 -24.75
N GLU A 218 11.47 -10.63 -23.78
CA GLU A 218 11.34 -10.21 -22.39
C GLU A 218 12.64 -9.53 -21.91
N PRO A 219 12.56 -8.33 -21.29
CA PRO A 219 13.72 -7.63 -20.78
C PRO A 219 14.27 -8.29 -19.51
N SER A 220 15.59 -8.21 -19.33
CA SER A 220 16.24 -8.67 -18.10
C SER A 220 15.99 -7.69 -16.95
N ASN A 221 16.05 -8.17 -15.70
CA ASN A 221 15.95 -7.31 -14.50
C ASN A 221 16.99 -6.17 -14.52
N ASP A 222 18.20 -6.43 -15.04
CA ASP A 222 19.26 -5.43 -15.20
C ASP A 222 18.89 -4.33 -16.20
N GLU A 223 18.14 -4.66 -17.26
CA GLU A 223 17.74 -3.73 -18.31
C GLU A 223 16.60 -2.83 -17.81
N ILE A 224 15.63 -3.43 -17.10
CA ILE A 224 14.55 -2.70 -16.42
C ILE A 224 15.14 -1.74 -15.36
N ALA A 225 16.11 -2.22 -14.57
CA ALA A 225 16.76 -1.43 -13.53
C ALA A 225 17.48 -0.19 -14.10
N LYS A 226 18.20 -0.37 -15.22
CA LYS A 226 18.87 0.74 -15.92
C LYS A 226 17.87 1.78 -16.44
N GLU A 227 16.80 1.33 -17.07
CA GLU A 227 15.78 2.22 -17.65
C GLU A 227 14.98 2.95 -16.57
N MET A 228 14.74 2.31 -15.43
CA MET A 228 14.04 2.91 -14.29
C MET A 228 14.96 3.72 -13.36
N GLU A 229 16.27 3.75 -13.60
CA GLU A 229 17.29 4.38 -12.75
C GLU A 229 17.26 3.89 -11.28
N ILE A 230 17.04 2.60 -11.07
CA ILE A 230 16.99 1.97 -9.75
C ILE A 230 17.94 0.77 -9.66
N GLU A 231 18.26 0.34 -8.44
CA GLU A 231 19.10 -0.83 -8.19
C GLU A 231 18.37 -2.14 -8.57
N VAL A 232 19.13 -3.12 -9.05
CA VAL A 232 18.62 -4.44 -9.47
C VAL A 232 17.94 -5.17 -8.32
N GLU A 233 18.52 -5.11 -7.12
CA GLU A 233 17.94 -5.72 -5.90
C GLU A 233 16.54 -5.16 -5.60
N LYS A 234 16.32 -3.87 -5.86
CA LYS A 234 15.02 -3.23 -5.68
C LYS A 234 13.99 -3.74 -6.70
N VAL A 235 14.39 -3.94 -7.95
CA VAL A 235 13.54 -4.55 -8.99
C VAL A 235 13.14 -5.96 -8.60
N GLU A 236 14.08 -6.78 -8.12
CA GLU A 236 13.80 -8.13 -7.64
C GLU A 236 12.82 -8.14 -6.47
N HIS A 237 13.00 -7.22 -5.51
CA HIS A 237 12.06 -7.08 -4.39
C HIS A 237 10.66 -6.68 -4.87
N ILE A 238 10.56 -5.74 -5.82
CA ILE A 238 9.26 -5.36 -6.40
C ILE A 238 8.60 -6.55 -7.10
N MET A 239 9.37 -7.36 -7.83
CA MET A 239 8.85 -8.57 -8.48
C MET A 239 8.35 -9.62 -7.48
N LYS A 240 9.01 -9.77 -6.32
CA LYS A 240 8.52 -10.62 -5.22
C LYS A 240 7.19 -10.11 -4.66
N ILE A 241 7.07 -8.80 -4.43
CA ILE A 241 5.83 -8.19 -3.92
C ILE A 241 4.68 -8.30 -4.93
N LYS A 242 4.99 -8.28 -6.23
CA LYS A 242 3.99 -8.40 -7.30
C LYS A 242 3.30 -9.77 -7.33
N GLN A 243 3.90 -10.83 -6.77
CA GLN A 243 3.34 -12.19 -6.83
C GLN A 243 1.91 -12.23 -6.28
N ASP A 244 1.00 -12.76 -7.08
CA ASP A 244 -0.40 -12.95 -6.69
C ASP A 244 -0.51 -14.15 -5.75
N ILE A 245 -1.50 -14.10 -4.86
CA ILE A 245 -1.76 -15.16 -3.88
C ILE A 245 -2.55 -16.26 -4.59
N SER A 246 -2.11 -17.50 -4.43
CA SER A 246 -2.86 -18.68 -4.86
C SER A 246 -3.81 -19.15 -3.75
N SER A 247 -4.99 -19.64 -4.13
CA SER A 247 -5.89 -20.29 -3.17
C SER A 247 -5.29 -21.63 -2.72
N LEU A 248 -5.38 -21.93 -1.43
CA LEU A 248 -5.04 -23.26 -0.91
C LEU A 248 -6.03 -24.33 -1.36
N ASP A 249 -7.25 -23.92 -1.72
CA ASP A 249 -8.30 -24.79 -2.24
C ASP A 249 -8.18 -25.03 -3.77
N ALA A 250 -7.14 -24.47 -4.41
CA ALA A 250 -6.91 -24.71 -5.83
C ALA A 250 -6.49 -26.17 -6.07
N SER A 251 -7.14 -26.83 -7.03
CA SER A 251 -6.74 -28.16 -7.48
C SER A 251 -5.38 -28.10 -8.19
N VAL A 252 -4.52 -29.08 -7.91
CA VAL A 252 -3.15 -29.13 -8.47
C VAL A 252 -3.11 -29.85 -9.83
N ARG A 253 -4.06 -30.76 -10.09
CA ARG A 253 -4.14 -31.55 -11.32
C ARG A 253 -5.56 -31.53 -11.87
N ASP A 254 -5.69 -31.44 -13.20
CA ASP A 254 -7.00 -31.41 -13.89
C ASP A 254 -7.72 -32.78 -13.90
N ASP A 255 -6.99 -33.88 -13.68
CA ASP A 255 -7.50 -35.24 -13.90
C ASP A 255 -7.96 -35.99 -12.62
N GLU A 256 -7.66 -35.46 -11.43
CA GLU A 256 -8.04 -36.06 -10.14
C GLU A 256 -8.60 -34.96 -9.24
N GLU A 257 -9.92 -34.98 -9.02
CA GLU A 257 -10.68 -33.97 -8.26
C GLU A 257 -10.30 -33.89 -6.76
N ASP A 258 -9.44 -34.79 -6.27
CA ASP A 258 -9.19 -34.96 -4.83
C ASP A 258 -7.89 -34.29 -4.33
N SER A 259 -6.98 -33.83 -5.20
CA SER A 259 -5.69 -33.27 -4.76
C SER A 259 -5.70 -31.74 -4.76
N VAL A 260 -5.71 -31.17 -3.57
CA VAL A 260 -5.75 -29.73 -3.34
C VAL A 260 -4.34 -29.23 -2.97
N LEU A 261 -4.01 -27.97 -3.27
CA LEU A 261 -2.72 -27.38 -2.89
C LEU A 261 -2.45 -27.48 -1.38
N ALA A 262 -3.50 -27.35 -0.56
CA ALA A 262 -3.42 -27.50 0.89
C ALA A 262 -2.79 -28.82 1.35
N ASP A 263 -3.01 -29.91 0.62
CA ASP A 263 -2.53 -31.25 1.00
C ASP A 263 -1.01 -31.41 0.89
N PHE A 264 -0.35 -30.50 0.16
CA PHE A 264 1.11 -30.54 -0.08
C PHE A 264 1.90 -29.60 0.83
N ILE A 265 1.23 -28.82 1.68
CA ILE A 265 1.89 -27.88 2.58
C ILE A 265 2.15 -28.59 3.90
N GLU A 266 3.43 -28.75 4.23
CA GLU A 266 3.86 -29.28 5.52
C GLU A 266 3.56 -28.28 6.64
N ASP A 267 3.02 -28.78 7.76
CA ASP A 267 2.82 -28.01 8.98
C ASP A 267 4.10 -28.06 9.82
N GLU A 268 4.87 -26.96 9.80
CA GLU A 268 6.12 -26.82 10.56
C GLU A 268 5.89 -26.48 12.05
N ASP A 269 4.68 -26.05 12.44
CA ASP A 269 4.38 -25.66 13.82
C ASP A 269 3.99 -26.85 14.69
N THR A 270 3.46 -27.91 14.09
CA THR A 270 3.06 -29.12 14.81
C THR A 270 4.26 -29.97 15.17
N ILE A 271 4.49 -30.12 16.48
CA ILE A 271 5.54 -30.99 17.04
C ILE A 271 5.29 -32.43 16.60
N SER A 272 6.30 -33.05 16.00
CA SER A 272 6.17 -34.44 15.53
C SER A 272 5.97 -35.41 16.72
N PRO A 273 5.29 -36.56 16.53
CA PRO A 273 5.16 -37.57 17.59
C PRO A 273 6.51 -38.05 18.13
N GLU A 274 7.54 -38.07 17.29
CA GLU A 274 8.92 -38.40 17.69
C GLU A 274 9.51 -37.33 18.60
N GLU A 275 9.39 -36.05 18.25
CA GLU A 275 9.83 -34.93 19.09
C GLU A 275 9.07 -34.87 20.43
N SER A 276 7.77 -35.15 20.41
CA SER A 276 6.95 -35.21 21.62
C SER A 276 7.37 -36.37 22.55
N ALA A 277 7.64 -37.55 21.97
CA ALA A 277 8.12 -38.71 22.71
C ALA A 277 9.53 -38.49 23.27
N THR A 278 10.45 -37.94 22.48
CA THR A 278 11.81 -37.61 22.91
C THR A 278 11.81 -36.54 24.01
N GLY A 279 10.97 -35.50 23.89
CA GLY A 279 10.77 -34.50 24.94
C GLY A 279 10.20 -35.07 26.24
N SER A 280 9.27 -36.03 26.15
CA SER A 280 8.72 -36.73 27.31
C SER A 280 9.75 -37.63 28.00
N LEU A 281 10.51 -38.41 27.21
CA LEU A 281 11.62 -39.22 27.72
C LEU A 281 12.73 -38.37 28.34
N LEU A 282 13.04 -37.22 27.73
CA LEU A 282 14.00 -36.26 28.28
C LEU A 282 13.55 -35.75 29.65
N LYS A 283 12.27 -35.38 29.81
CA LYS A 283 11.70 -34.97 31.12
C LYS A 283 11.82 -36.08 32.16
N GLU A 284 11.56 -37.34 31.79
CA GLU A 284 11.69 -38.48 32.70
C GLU A 284 13.15 -38.70 33.13
N HIS A 285 14.09 -38.74 32.18
CA HIS A 285 15.52 -38.89 32.49
C HIS A 285 16.07 -37.73 33.33
N VAL A 286 15.62 -36.49 33.10
CA VAL A 286 15.98 -35.34 33.96
C VAL A 286 15.43 -35.53 35.37
N LYS A 287 14.19 -36.01 35.51
CA LYS A 287 13.57 -36.28 36.82
C LYS A 287 14.31 -37.39 37.58
N GLU A 288 14.69 -38.47 36.90
CA GLU A 288 15.52 -39.54 37.48
C GLU A 288 16.88 -39.00 37.95
N MET A 289 17.59 -38.24 37.12
CA MET A 289 18.87 -37.62 37.49
C MET A 289 18.75 -36.69 38.70
N LEU A 290 17.68 -35.88 38.76
CA LEU A 290 17.42 -34.98 39.89
C LEU A 290 17.11 -35.73 41.19
N SER A 291 16.60 -36.96 41.13
CA SER A 291 16.33 -37.78 42.31
C SER A 291 17.60 -38.28 43.02
N SER A 292 18.75 -38.32 42.31
CA SER A 292 20.04 -38.68 42.90
C SER A 292 20.64 -37.58 43.79
N LEU A 293 20.13 -36.35 43.67
CA LEU A 293 20.56 -35.21 44.46
C LEU A 293 19.83 -35.17 45.81
N THR A 294 20.38 -34.40 46.75
CA THR A 294 19.67 -34.14 48.00
C THR A 294 18.42 -33.30 47.74
N GLU A 295 17.35 -33.46 48.54
CA GLU A 295 16.08 -32.71 48.38
C GLU A 295 16.30 -31.19 48.28
N ARG A 296 17.27 -30.67 49.05
CA ARG A 296 17.64 -29.25 49.03
C ARG A 296 18.32 -28.83 47.72
N GLU A 297 19.20 -29.66 47.16
CA GLU A 297 19.83 -29.41 45.85
C GLU A 297 18.80 -29.49 44.72
N GLN A 298 17.90 -30.49 44.77
CA GLN A 298 16.83 -30.69 43.78
C GLN A 298 15.88 -29.50 43.73
N LYS A 299 15.41 -29.02 44.88
CA LYS A 299 14.44 -27.91 44.94
C LYS A 299 15.07 -26.58 44.45
N ILE A 300 16.34 -26.33 44.77
CA ILE A 300 17.08 -25.16 44.25
C ILE A 300 17.17 -25.21 42.71
N LEU A 301 17.49 -26.38 42.12
CA LEU A 301 17.58 -26.51 40.66
C LEU A 301 16.21 -26.37 39.98
N LYS A 302 15.15 -26.95 40.56
CA LYS A 302 13.78 -26.82 40.03
C LYS A 302 13.32 -25.37 39.96
N LEU A 303 13.53 -24.59 41.03
CA LEU A 303 13.17 -23.17 41.09
C LEU A 303 14.08 -22.31 40.20
N ARG A 304 15.39 -22.59 40.16
CA ARG A 304 16.34 -21.82 39.36
C ARG A 304 16.07 -21.95 37.86
N PHE A 305 15.84 -23.17 37.39
CA PHE A 305 15.59 -23.47 35.98
C PHE A 305 14.10 -23.49 35.60
N GLY A 306 13.20 -23.30 36.56
CA GLY A 306 11.75 -23.27 36.31
C GLY A 306 11.19 -24.61 35.82
N LEU A 307 11.69 -25.73 36.32
CA LEU A 307 11.31 -27.07 35.85
C LEU A 307 9.87 -27.48 36.25
N GLU A 308 9.29 -26.85 37.27
CA GLU A 308 7.89 -27.07 37.70
C GLU A 308 6.95 -25.97 37.17
N ASP A 309 7.32 -24.70 37.35
CA ASP A 309 6.43 -23.56 37.09
C ASP A 309 6.70 -22.86 35.75
N GLY A 310 7.69 -23.31 34.96
CA GLY A 310 8.12 -22.69 33.70
C GLY A 310 8.81 -21.33 33.86
N LYS A 311 8.92 -20.82 35.10
CA LYS A 311 9.56 -19.53 35.42
C LYS A 311 10.91 -19.76 36.08
N SER A 312 11.95 -19.14 35.53
CA SER A 312 13.28 -19.16 36.13
C SER A 312 13.42 -18.08 37.20
N HIS A 313 13.77 -18.49 38.42
CA HIS A 313 13.99 -17.55 39.53
C HIS A 313 15.44 -17.09 39.61
N THR A 314 15.69 -15.85 40.02
CA THR A 314 17.05 -15.34 40.22
C THR A 314 17.72 -15.98 41.45
N LEU A 315 19.06 -15.98 41.51
CA LEU A 315 19.80 -16.51 42.67
C LEU A 315 19.45 -15.81 43.99
N GLU A 316 18.97 -14.56 43.90
CA GLU A 316 18.57 -13.76 45.04
C GLU A 316 17.16 -14.13 45.53
N GLU A 317 16.20 -14.34 44.62
CA GLU A 317 14.87 -14.84 44.92
C GLU A 317 14.91 -16.23 45.57
N VAL A 318 15.67 -17.16 44.97
CA VAL A 318 15.86 -18.49 45.57
C VAL A 318 16.59 -18.35 46.93
N GLY A 319 17.45 -17.33 47.08
CA GLY A 319 18.13 -16.98 48.34
C GLY A 319 17.16 -16.66 49.47
N GLN A 320 16.17 -15.83 49.16
CA GLN A 320 15.13 -15.43 50.09
C GLN A 320 14.28 -16.63 50.51
N GLU A 321 13.86 -17.49 49.58
CA GLU A 321 13.02 -18.66 49.89
C GLU A 321 13.74 -19.67 50.80
N PHE A 322 15.03 -19.91 50.57
CA PHE A 322 15.81 -20.85 51.39
C PHE A 322 16.49 -20.21 52.62
N SER A 323 16.28 -18.91 52.86
CA SER A 323 16.92 -18.13 53.94
C SER A 323 18.46 -18.25 53.92
N VAL A 324 19.05 -18.15 52.72
CA VAL A 324 20.48 -18.35 52.48
C VAL A 324 21.01 -17.25 51.56
N THR A 325 22.27 -16.84 51.75
CA THR A 325 22.91 -15.82 50.90
C THR A 325 22.99 -16.26 49.44
N ARG A 326 22.88 -15.31 48.50
CA ARG A 326 23.06 -15.52 47.05
C ARG A 326 24.28 -16.39 46.69
N GLU A 327 25.45 -16.07 47.25
CA GLU A 327 26.70 -16.79 46.93
C GLU A 327 26.66 -18.25 47.38
N ARG A 328 25.95 -18.53 48.47
CA ARG A 328 25.79 -19.90 48.96
C ARG A 328 24.89 -20.74 48.06
N ILE A 329 23.86 -20.16 47.43
CA ILE A 329 23.07 -20.86 46.41
C ILE A 329 23.92 -21.15 45.18
N ARG A 330 24.72 -20.17 44.72
CA ARG A 330 25.65 -20.37 43.61
C ARG A 330 26.61 -21.54 43.86
N GLN A 331 27.13 -21.66 45.08
CA GLN A 331 27.98 -22.79 45.49
C GLN A 331 27.23 -24.12 45.46
N ILE A 332 25.99 -24.17 45.95
CA ILE A 332 25.17 -25.39 45.96
C ILE A 332 24.82 -25.80 44.52
N GLU A 333 24.45 -24.85 43.66
CA GLU A 333 24.19 -25.07 42.24
C GLU A 333 25.43 -25.65 41.54
N ALA A 334 26.60 -25.01 41.69
CA ALA A 334 27.84 -25.50 41.08
C ALA A 334 28.19 -26.92 41.57
N LYS A 335 27.97 -27.21 42.86
CA LYS A 335 28.19 -28.54 43.43
C LYS A 335 27.20 -29.57 42.89
N ALA A 336 25.92 -29.20 42.74
CA ALA A 336 24.88 -30.07 42.19
C ALA A 336 25.15 -30.37 40.70
N LEU A 337 25.48 -29.37 39.90
CA LEU A 337 25.88 -29.55 38.49
C LEU A 337 27.13 -30.43 38.35
N ALA A 338 28.13 -30.26 39.24
CA ALA A 338 29.31 -31.11 39.25
C ALA A 338 29.01 -32.57 39.61
N LYS A 339 28.02 -32.83 40.47
CA LYS A 339 27.53 -34.19 40.77
C LYS A 339 26.78 -34.78 39.58
N LEU A 340 25.85 -34.03 38.98
CA LEU A 340 25.08 -34.46 37.80
C LEU A 340 26.02 -34.84 36.64
N ARG A 341 27.08 -34.06 36.41
CA ARG A 341 28.09 -34.33 35.37
C ARG A 341 28.87 -35.63 35.57
N LYS A 342 29.02 -36.09 36.82
CA LYS A 342 29.72 -37.35 37.15
C LYS A 342 28.78 -38.56 37.18
N HIS A 343 27.47 -38.34 37.04
CA HIS A 343 26.47 -39.41 37.09
C HIS A 343 26.56 -40.31 35.85
N LYS A 344 26.24 -41.60 36.01
CA LYS A 344 26.30 -42.58 34.91
C LYS A 344 25.34 -42.22 33.77
N ASP A 345 24.16 -41.69 34.12
CA ASP A 345 23.13 -41.28 33.16
C ASP A 345 23.39 -39.92 32.49
N SER A 346 24.48 -39.22 32.84
CA SER A 346 24.89 -38.02 32.10
C SER A 346 25.19 -38.32 30.62
N LYS A 347 25.56 -39.56 30.29
CA LYS A 347 25.76 -39.99 28.90
C LYS A 347 24.44 -40.05 28.14
N LYS A 348 23.36 -40.56 28.76
CA LYS A 348 22.03 -40.63 28.15
C LYS A 348 21.48 -39.25 27.82
N LEU A 349 21.72 -38.26 28.68
CA LEU A 349 21.34 -36.86 28.42
C LEU A 349 22.13 -36.21 27.28
N HIS A 350 23.35 -36.67 27.02
CA HIS A 350 24.16 -36.16 25.92
C HIS A 350 23.63 -36.61 24.55
N ASP A 351 22.94 -37.76 24.50
CA ASP A 351 22.34 -38.27 23.28
C ASP A 351 21.17 -37.40 22.78
N TYR A 352 20.55 -36.58 23.64
CA TYR A 352 19.49 -35.62 23.27
C TYR A 352 20.01 -34.27 22.76
N ILE A 353 21.32 -34.03 22.82
CA ILE A 353 21.95 -32.77 22.37
C ILE A 353 22.55 -32.93 20.96
N LYS A 354 22.79 -34.17 20.54
CA LYS A 354 23.14 -34.50 19.15
C LYS A 354 21.89 -34.52 18.31
#